data_AF-A0A9Q3CUH7-F1
#
_entry.id   AF-A0A9Q3CUH7-F1
#
_cell.length_a   1.000
_cell.length_b   1.000
_cell.length_c   1.000
_cell.angle_alpha   90.00
_cell.angle_beta   90.00
_cell.angle_gamma   90.00
#
_symmetry.space_group_name_H-M   'P 1'
#
loop_
_entity.id
_entity.type
_entity.pdbx_description
1 polymer ?
#
loop_
_entity_poly.entity_id
_entity_poly.type
_entity_poly.pdbx_seq_one_letter_code
_entity_poly.pdbx_strand_id
1 'polypeptide(L)'
;MKKGGHVLLYIAYLRSLVSRIGDWGERALSHHFRKGLPSRILDQLASHPSRIDYLQDLMDITLELDTRYYESQKEKSNHQEKNPEASK
;
A
#
# COMPACT_ATOMS: atom_id res chain seq x y z
N MET A 1 13.20 -0.99 -11.31
CA MET A 1 12.86 -1.18 -9.88
C MET A 1 11.43 -1.70 -9.80
N LYS A 2 11.18 -2.83 -9.13
CA LYS A 2 9.83 -3.39 -8.94
C LYS A 2 8.95 -2.34 -8.26
N LYS A 3 7.84 -1.97 -8.89
CA LYS A 3 6.96 -0.90 -8.42
C LYS A 3 6.41 -1.15 -6.98
N GLY A 4 6.47 -2.40 -6.48
CA GLY A 4 5.94 -2.79 -5.16
C GLY A 4 6.85 -2.64 -3.94
N GLY A 5 7.97 -1.94 -4.06
CA GLY A 5 8.81 -1.61 -2.90
C GLY A 5 8.51 -0.25 -2.26
N HIS A 6 7.66 0.57 -2.89
CA HIS A 6 7.57 2.00 -2.56
C HIS A 6 6.83 2.25 -1.23
N VAL A 7 5.78 1.46 -0.94
CA VAL A 7 4.99 1.59 0.29
C VAL A 7 5.77 1.09 1.50
N LEU A 8 6.47 -0.05 1.39
CA LEU A 8 7.33 -0.60 2.44
C LEU A 8 8.44 0.38 2.85
N LEU A 9 9.12 0.97 1.87
CA LEU A 9 10.15 1.98 2.13
C LEU A 9 9.56 3.22 2.81
N TYR A 10 8.37 3.64 2.39
CA TYR A 10 7.69 4.79 2.99
C TYR A 10 7.26 4.53 4.44
N ILE A 11 6.73 3.34 4.74
CA ILE A 11 6.41 2.92 6.11
C ILE A 11 7.66 2.90 6.99
N ALA A 12 8.77 2.35 6.48
CA ALA A 12 10.04 2.32 7.21
C ALA A 12 10.57 3.74 7.51
N TYR A 13 10.47 4.64 6.53
CA TYR A 13 10.82 6.05 6.72
C TYR A 13 9.95 6.71 7.78
N LEU A 14 8.63 6.50 7.74
CA LEU A 14 7.72 7.07 8.72
C LEU A 14 8.03 6.56 10.14
N ARG A 15 8.29 5.25 10.31
CA ARG A 15 8.68 4.68 11.61
C ARG A 15 9.98 5.28 12.14
N SER A 16 10.97 5.49 11.27
CA SER A 16 12.21 6.19 11.63
C SER A 16 11.94 7.64 12.03
N LEU A 17 11.04 8.32 11.32
CA LEU A 17 10.64 9.70 11.62
C LEU A 17 9.93 9.79 12.98
N VAL A 18 8.98 8.90 13.27
CA VAL A 18 8.29 8.82 14.56
C VAL A 18 9.26 8.59 15.70
N SER A 19 10.22 7.67 15.52
CA SER A 19 11.26 7.41 16.53
C SER A 19 12.16 8.63 16.80
N ARG A 20 12.27 9.57 15.86
CA ARG A 20 13.08 10.79 15.99
C ARG A 20 12.29 11.98 16.51
N ILE A 21 10.97 11.99 16.33
CA ILE A 21 10.08 13.09 16.66
C ILE A 21 9.07 12.59 17.70
N GLY A 22 9.49 12.59 18.96
CA GLY A 22 8.74 11.96 20.06
C GLY A 22 7.38 12.59 20.40
N ASP A 23 7.10 13.82 19.95
CA ASP A 23 5.93 14.60 20.40
C ASP A 23 4.77 14.67 19.40
N TRP A 24 4.83 13.94 18.28
CA TRP A 24 3.73 13.98 17.31
C TRP A 24 2.58 13.08 17.75
N GLY A 25 1.41 13.69 17.90
CA GLY A 25 0.18 12.94 18.16
C GLY A 25 -0.15 11.97 17.03
N GLU A 26 -0.73 10.82 17.37
CA GLU A 26 -1.07 9.76 16.42
C GLU A 26 -1.94 10.25 15.26
N ARG A 27 -2.86 11.19 15.52
CA ARG A 27 -3.69 11.81 14.48
C ARG A 27 -2.88 12.61 13.45
N ALA A 28 -1.84 13.32 13.89
CA ALA A 28 -0.98 14.09 13.01
C ALA A 28 -0.13 13.15 12.13
N LEU A 29 0.37 12.06 12.70
CA LEU A 29 1.12 11.03 11.99
C LEU A 29 0.24 10.31 10.95
N SER A 30 -0.98 9.93 11.32
CA SER A 30 -1.94 9.31 10.40
C SER A 30 -2.32 10.24 9.24
N HIS A 31 -2.51 11.53 9.52
CA HIS A 31 -2.75 12.52 8.49
C HIS A 31 -1.56 12.69 7.54
N HIS A 32 -0.34 12.79 8.09
CA HIS A 32 0.87 12.88 7.28
C HIS A 32 1.06 11.62 6.43
N PHE A 33 0.84 10.44 7.00
CA PHE A 33 0.97 9.18 6.27
C PHE A 33 0.02 9.13 5.08
N ARG A 34 -1.28 9.43 5.28
CA ARG A 34 -2.26 9.47 4.18
C ARG A 34 -1.85 10.42 3.06
N LYS A 35 -1.27 11.58 3.39
CA LYS A 35 -0.84 12.56 2.38
C LYS A 35 0.28 12.04 1.46
N GLY A 36 1.12 11.13 1.94
CA GLY A 36 2.21 10.54 1.14
C GLY A 36 1.81 9.29 0.36
N LEU A 37 0.59 8.79 0.52
CA LEU A 37 0.12 7.61 -0.19
C LEU A 37 -0.33 7.94 -1.62
N PRO A 38 -0.16 7.00 -2.57
CA PRO A 38 -0.73 7.15 -3.90
C PRO A 38 -2.26 7.15 -3.85
N SER A 39 -2.88 7.93 -4.74
CA SER A 39 -4.35 8.08 -4.82
C SER A 39 -5.10 6.74 -4.86
N ARG A 40 -4.56 5.76 -5.60
CA ARG A 40 -5.12 4.39 -5.65
C ARG A 40 -5.31 3.77 -4.27
N ILE A 41 -4.31 3.88 -3.40
CA ILE A 41 -4.39 3.32 -2.05
C ILE A 41 -5.36 4.14 -1.20
N LEU A 42 -5.41 5.46 -1.40
CA LEU A 42 -6.38 6.32 -0.71
C LEU A 42 -7.83 5.95 -1.04
N ASP A 43 -8.13 5.68 -2.31
CA ASP A 43 -9.46 5.24 -2.73
C ASP A 43 -9.83 3.86 -2.13
N GLN A 44 -8.86 2.95 -2.06
CA GLN A 44 -9.05 1.64 -1.43
C GLN A 44 -9.23 1.75 0.09
N LEU A 45 -8.52 2.66 0.75
CA LEU A 45 -8.69 2.95 2.17
C LEU A 45 -10.05 3.60 2.45
N ALA A 46 -10.53 4.48 1.58
CA ALA A 46 -11.84 5.12 1.72
C ALA A 46 -13.01 4.15 1.54
N SER A 47 -12.82 3.12 0.70
CA SER A 47 -13.78 2.03 0.49
C SER A 47 -13.63 0.87 1.47
N HIS A 48 -12.66 0.94 2.38
CA HIS A 48 -12.43 -0.09 3.37
C HIS A 48 -13.57 -0.07 4.42
N PRO A 49 -14.21 -1.22 4.71
CA PRO A 49 -15.40 -1.27 5.57
C PRO A 49 -15.12 -0.94 7.04
N SER A 50 -13.87 -1.13 7.48
CA SER A 50 -13.45 -0.88 8.86
C SER A 50 -12.93 0.53 9.06
N ARG A 51 -13.33 1.17 10.18
CA ARG A 51 -12.72 2.42 10.63
C ARG A 51 -11.29 2.13 11.10
N ILE A 52 -10.33 2.87 10.54
CA ILE A 52 -8.91 2.74 10.88
C ILE A 52 -8.57 3.88 11.84
N ASP A 53 -8.58 3.57 13.14
CA ASP A 53 -8.38 4.55 14.21
C ASP A 53 -6.90 4.66 14.62
N TYR A 54 -6.11 3.60 14.41
CA TYR A 54 -4.69 3.55 14.78
C TYR A 54 -3.77 3.69 13.57
N LEU A 55 -2.62 4.34 13.77
CA LEU A 55 -1.62 4.50 12.72
C LEU A 55 -1.06 3.15 12.27
N GLN A 56 -0.94 2.20 13.20
CA GLN A 56 -0.41 0.87 12.91
C GLN A 56 -1.33 0.09 11.98
N ASP A 57 -2.62 0.03 12.29
CA ASP A 57 -3.64 -0.58 11.43
C ASP A 57 -3.65 0.05 10.03
N LEU A 58 -3.45 1.38 9.96
CA LEU A 58 -3.37 2.10 8.69
C LEU A 58 -2.17 1.65 7.85
N MET A 59 -1.02 1.43 8.48
CA MET A 59 0.18 0.93 7.80
C MET A 59 -0.01 -0.52 7.33
N ASP A 60 -0.58 -1.37 8.16
CA ASP A 60 -0.77 -2.80 7.86
C ASP A 60 -1.78 -3.00 6.71
N ILE A 61 -2.92 -2.30 6.73
CA ILE A 61 -3.90 -2.35 5.63
C ILE A 61 -3.30 -1.79 4.34
N THR A 62 -2.53 -0.70 4.42
CA THR A 62 -1.86 -0.13 3.24
C THR A 62 -0.88 -1.13 2.62
N LEU A 63 -0.14 -1.87 3.44
CA LEU A 63 0.78 -2.89 2.98
C LEU A 63 0.05 -4.07 2.33
N GLU A 64 -1.06 -4.52 2.92
CA GLU A 64 -1.90 -5.59 2.37
C GLU A 64 -2.46 -5.19 1.00
N LEU A 65 -3.01 -3.98 0.88
CA LEU A 65 -3.56 -3.46 -0.38
C LEU A 65 -2.50 -3.35 -1.48
N ASP A 66 -1.29 -2.89 -1.13
CA ASP A 66 -0.19 -2.81 -2.09
C ASP A 66 0.26 -4.21 -2.53
N THR A 67 0.44 -5.14 -1.58
CA THR A 67 0.82 -6.53 -1.85
C THR A 67 -0.19 -7.22 -2.75
N ARG A 68 -1.48 -7.16 -2.41
CA ARG A 68 -2.57 -7.73 -3.19
C ARG A 68 -2.62 -7.17 -4.62
N TYR A 69 -2.36 -5.88 -4.79
CA TYR A 69 -2.28 -5.29 -6.11
C TYR A 69 -1.16 -5.92 -6.95
N TYR A 70 0.05 -6.08 -6.38
CA TYR A 70 1.16 -6.69 -7.11
C TYR A 70 0.94 -8.16 -7.43
N GLU A 71 0.33 -8.91 -6.52
CA GLU A 71 -0.07 -10.29 -6.77
C GLU A 71 -1.08 -10.37 -7.92
N SER A 72 -2.13 -9.53 -7.87
CA SER A 72 -3.15 -9.46 -8.93
C SER A 72 -2.55 -9.06 -10.30
N GLN A 73 -1.53 -8.21 -10.33
CA GLN A 73 -0.82 -7.83 -11.56
C GLN A 73 0.05 -8.97 -12.10
N LYS A 74 0.70 -9.72 -11.21
CA LYS A 74 1.51 -10.90 -11.57
C LYS A 74 0.64 -12.01 -12.15
N GLU A 75 -0.55 -12.23 -11.59
CA GLU A 75 -1.52 -13.20 -12.10
C GLU A 75 -2.05 -12.81 -13.49
N LYS A 76 -2.35 -11.53 -13.71
CA LYS A 76 -2.78 -11.02 -15.02
C LYS A 76 -1.69 -11.12 -16.09
N SER A 77 -0.43 -10.95 -15.71
CA SER A 77 0.71 -11.09 -16.63
C SER A 77 0.92 -12.54 -17.04
N ASN A 78 0.75 -13.50 -16.12
CA ASN A 78 0.87 -14.93 -16.41
C ASN A 78 -0.29 -15.49 -17.25
N HIS A 79 -1.48 -14.90 -17.19
CA HIS A 79 -2.60 -15.33 -18.05
C HIS A 79 -2.49 -14.80 -19.49
N GLN A 80 -1.72 -13.75 -19.72
CA GLN A 80 -1.54 -13.19 -21.07
C GLN A 80 -0.50 -13.96 -21.89
N GLU A 81 0.37 -14.76 -21.26
CA GLU A 81 1.35 -15.62 -21.94
C GLU A 81 0.83 -17.04 -22.26
N LYS A 82 -0.35 -17.41 -21.72
CA LYS A 82 -1.03 -18.67 -22.07
C LYS A 82 -2.23 -18.42 -22.96
N ASN A 83 -1.98 -18.06 -24.21
CA ASN A 83 -2.86 -18.46 -25.31
C ASN A 83 -2.09 -19.37 -26.27
N PRO A 84 -2.20 -20.71 -26.14
CA PRO A 84 -1.70 -21.63 -27.14
C PRO A 84 -2.72 -21.75 -28.29
N GLU A 85 -2.19 -21.76 -29.52
CA GLU A 85 -2.78 -22.37 -30.72
C GLU A 85 -4.14 -21.88 -31.26
N ALA A 86 -4.11 -21.29 -32.46
CA ALA A 86 -4.85 -21.82 -33.63
C ALA A 86 -4.55 -21.01 -34.90
N SER A 87 -3.67 -21.52 -35.76
CA SER A 87 -3.97 -21.56 -37.20
C SER A 87 -3.19 -22.70 -37.84
N LYS A 88 -3.94 -23.71 -38.26
CA LYS A 88 -3.55 -24.61 -39.35
C LYS A 88 -3.50 -23.84 -40.67
#